data_AF-A0A263DDI3-F1
#
_entry.id   AF-A0A263DDI3-F1
#
_cell.length_a   1.000
_cell.length_b   1.000
_cell.length_c   1.000
_cell.angle_alpha   90.00
_cell.angle_beta   90.00
_cell.angle_gamma   90.00
#
_symmetry.space_group_name_H-M   'P 1'
#
loop_
_entity.id
_entity.type
_entity.pdbx_description
1 polymer ?
#
loop_
_entity_poly.entity_id
_entity_poly.type
_entity_poly.pdbx_seq_one_letter_code
_entity_poly.pdbx_strand_id
1 'polypeptide(L)'
;MPARHDATEHTDTVARLAARALRLGGVLAVLTHCDRSDGVLVDPTGPMVTAGQNADLLYLQHVVAVHLPPAHLRPRPAHRADGAADGRTPAAHRRVHSDVLIFAQPHDAGAHPATAHSPRP
;
A
#
# COMPACT_ATOMS: atom_id res chain seq x y z
N MET A 1 -7.79 -12.94 20.30
CA MET A 1 -7.19 -11.99 19.35
C MET A 1 -6.20 -12.73 18.42
N PRO A 2 -6.68 -13.43 17.37
CA PRO A 2 -5.82 -14.15 16.41
C PRO A 2 -5.71 -13.49 15.02
N ALA A 3 -6.77 -12.86 14.49
CA ALA A 3 -6.86 -12.46 13.08
C ALA A 3 -5.80 -11.45 12.59
N ARG A 4 -5.27 -10.60 13.48
CA ARG A 4 -4.26 -9.59 13.10
C ARG A 4 -2.85 -10.17 12.95
N HIS A 5 -2.54 -11.26 13.66
CA HIS A 5 -1.23 -11.89 13.58
C HIS A 5 -1.09 -12.64 12.25
N ASP A 6 -2.13 -13.43 11.89
CA ASP A 6 -2.21 -14.19 10.64
C ASP A 6 -2.09 -13.28 9.40
N ALA A 7 -2.73 -12.11 9.42
CA ALA A 7 -2.68 -11.17 8.30
C ALA A 7 -1.26 -10.60 8.08
N THR A 8 -0.55 -10.27 9.17
CA THR A 8 0.83 -9.79 9.11
C THR A 8 1.77 -10.89 8.63
N GLU A 9 1.62 -12.12 9.12
CA GLU A 9 2.41 -13.27 8.67
C GLU A 9 2.19 -13.56 7.17
N HIS A 10 0.96 -13.37 6.70
CA HIS A 10 0.63 -13.53 5.28
C HIS A 10 1.32 -12.47 4.42
N THR A 11 1.25 -11.18 4.78
CA THR A 11 1.92 -10.10 4.04
C THR A 11 3.44 -10.30 3.99
N ASP A 12 4.02 -10.72 5.12
CA ASP A 12 5.43 -11.05 5.25
C ASP A 12 5.86 -12.19 4.31
N THR A 13 5.03 -13.23 4.24
CA THR A 13 5.28 -14.40 3.38
C THR A 13 5.21 -14.02 1.90
N VAL A 14 4.20 -13.23 1.51
CA VAL A 14 4.06 -12.73 0.13
C VAL A 14 5.27 -11.87 -0.26
N ALA A 15 5.68 -10.93 0.60
CA ALA A 15 6.81 -10.05 0.34
C ALA A 15 8.11 -10.84 0.15
N ARG A 16 8.42 -11.78 1.05
CA ARG A 16 9.61 -12.63 0.96
C ARG A 16 9.61 -13.53 -0.27
N LEU A 17 8.45 -14.08 -0.65
CA LEU A 17 8.34 -14.90 -1.85
C LEU A 17 8.59 -14.05 -3.11
N ALA A 18 8.01 -12.86 -3.17
CA ALA A 18 8.21 -11.94 -4.28
C ALA A 18 9.68 -11.51 -4.40
N ALA A 19 10.33 -11.13 -3.29
CA ALA A 19 11.75 -10.75 -3.29
C ALA A 19 12.67 -11.89 -3.79
N ARG A 20 12.28 -13.15 -3.61
CA ARG A 20 13.05 -14.31 -4.13
C ARG A 20 12.72 -14.64 -5.58
N ALA A 21 11.49 -14.40 -6.01
CA ALA A 21 11.01 -14.80 -7.34
C ALA A 21 11.25 -13.73 -8.41
N LEU A 22 11.25 -12.45 -8.03
CA LEU A 22 11.41 -11.35 -8.97
C LEU A 22 12.87 -11.19 -9.38
N ARG A 23 13.08 -11.17 -10.69
CA ARG A 23 14.35 -10.70 -11.28
C ARG A 23 14.60 -9.24 -10.88
N LEU A 24 15.84 -8.78 -11.02
CA LEU A 24 16.17 -7.34 -10.90
C LEU A 24 15.20 -6.52 -11.74
N GLY A 25 14.56 -5.54 -11.11
CA GLY A 25 13.53 -4.72 -11.73
C GLY A 25 12.15 -5.31 -11.91
N GLY A 26 11.94 -6.56 -11.51
CA GLY A 26 10.62 -7.17 -11.48
C GLY A 26 9.69 -6.40 -10.55
N VAL A 27 8.41 -6.39 -10.88
CA VAL A 27 7.37 -5.65 -10.14
C VAL A 27 6.44 -6.63 -9.44
N LEU A 28 6.16 -6.36 -8.17
CA LEU A 28 5.04 -6.93 -7.43
C LEU A 28 3.93 -5.88 -7.38
N ALA A 29 2.75 -6.23 -7.92
CA ALA A 29 1.53 -5.47 -7.72
C ALA A 29 0.62 -6.24 -6.75
N VAL A 30 0.26 -5.63 -5.62
CA VAL A 30 -0.61 -6.25 -4.61
C VAL A 30 -1.95 -5.51 -4.61
N LEU A 31 -3.02 -6.24 -4.91
CA LEU A 31 -4.39 -5.75 -4.74
C LEU A 31 -4.85 -6.06 -3.31
N THR A 32 -5.15 -5.04 -2.53
CA THR A 32 -5.62 -5.16 -1.15
C THR A 32 -6.91 -4.39 -0.96
N HIS A 33 -7.57 -4.59 0.19
CA HIS A 33 -8.77 -3.87 0.55
C HIS A 33 -9.02 -3.94 2.07
N CYS A 34 -9.63 -2.91 2.66
CA CYS A 34 -9.94 -2.92 4.10
C CYS A 34 -11.13 -3.82 4.42
N ASP A 35 -10.97 -4.87 5.22
CA ASP A 35 -12.07 -5.75 5.61
C ASP A 35 -12.50 -5.58 7.06
N ARG A 36 -13.67 -6.11 7.43
CA ARG A 36 -14.08 -6.19 8.83
C ARG A 36 -13.91 -7.62 9.34
N SER A 37 -13.05 -7.77 10.35
CA SER A 37 -12.90 -9.00 11.11
C SER A 37 -13.27 -8.73 12.56
N ASP A 38 -14.18 -9.52 13.13
CA ASP A 38 -14.64 -9.39 14.53
C ASP A 38 -15.10 -7.97 14.90
N GLY A 39 -15.74 -7.27 13.95
CA GLY A 39 -16.22 -5.89 14.14
C GLY A 39 -15.15 -4.81 14.04
N VAL A 40 -13.87 -5.18 13.90
CA VAL A 40 -12.74 -4.27 13.71
C VAL A 40 -12.42 -4.11 12.24
N LEU A 41 -12.20 -2.87 11.80
CA LEU A 41 -11.70 -2.59 10.46
C LEU A 41 -10.21 -2.95 10.39
N VAL A 42 -9.85 -3.86 9.50
CA VAL A 42 -8.49 -4.31 9.23
C VAL A 42 -8.09 -3.78 7.87
N ASP A 43 -7.06 -2.94 7.84
CA ASP A 43 -6.44 -2.46 6.61
C ASP A 43 -5.08 -3.17 6.42
N PRO A 44 -4.96 -4.07 5.42
CA PRO A 44 -3.71 -4.76 5.12
C PRO A 44 -2.67 -3.88 4.40
N THR A 45 -3.00 -2.66 4.01
CA THR A 45 -2.10 -1.78 3.26
C THR A 45 -0.82 -1.47 4.02
N GLY A 46 -0.95 -0.98 5.26
CA GLY A 46 0.20 -0.70 6.12
C GLY A 46 1.11 -1.93 6.32
N PRO A 47 0.57 -3.07 6.80
CA PRO A 47 1.32 -4.32 6.91
C PRO A 47 2.03 -4.76 5.62
N MET A 48 1.37 -4.66 4.47
CA MET A 48 1.99 -5.04 3.19
C MET A 48 3.12 -4.09 2.78
N VAL A 49 2.97 -2.78 3.00
CA VAL A 49 4.06 -1.81 2.76
C VAL A 49 5.27 -2.11 3.64
N THR A 50 5.04 -2.33 4.93
CA THR A 50 6.10 -2.70 5.88
C THR A 50 6.78 -4.02 5.49
N ALA A 51 5.99 -5.05 5.16
CA ALA A 51 6.51 -6.35 4.73
C ALA A 51 7.37 -6.24 3.46
N GLY A 52 6.91 -5.47 2.46
CA GLY A 52 7.66 -5.21 1.23
C GLY A 52 9.00 -4.54 1.49
N GLN A 53 9.01 -3.48 2.30
CA GLN A 53 10.23 -2.77 2.68
C GLN A 53 11.19 -3.65 3.48
N ASN A 54 10.69 -4.46 4.41
CA ASN A 54 11.50 -5.41 5.18
C ASN A 54 12.06 -6.56 4.32
N ALA A 55 11.49 -6.78 3.13
CA ALA A 55 11.97 -7.75 2.14
C ALA A 55 12.82 -7.09 1.04
N ASP A 56 13.33 -5.88 1.27
CA ASP A 56 14.16 -5.09 0.36
C ASP A 56 13.48 -4.73 -0.99
N LEU A 57 12.14 -4.76 -1.05
CA LEU A 57 11.41 -4.26 -2.21
C LEU A 57 11.21 -2.74 -2.12
N LEU A 58 11.45 -2.04 -3.22
CA LEU A 58 11.21 -0.60 -3.34
C LEU A 58 9.72 -0.33 -3.49
N TYR A 59 9.12 0.36 -2.51
CA TYR A 59 7.74 0.84 -2.61
C TYR A 59 7.65 2.04 -3.56
N LEU A 60 6.88 1.92 -4.64
CA LEU A 60 6.83 2.92 -5.71
C LEU A 60 5.55 3.75 -5.66
N GLN A 61 4.39 3.08 -5.55
CA GLN A 61 3.11 3.76 -5.68
C GLN A 61 1.99 3.08 -4.90
N HIS A 62 1.06 3.90 -4.44
CA HIS A 62 -0.26 3.53 -3.97
C HIS A 62 -1.31 4.03 -4.96
N VAL A 63 -2.06 3.13 -5.58
CA VAL A 63 -3.20 3.49 -6.45
C VAL A 63 -4.49 3.06 -5.80
N VAL A 64 -5.43 3.99 -5.63
CA VAL A 64 -6.76 3.70 -5.08
C VAL A 64 -7.73 3.39 -6.23
N ALA A 65 -8.15 2.14 -6.33
CA ALA A 65 -9.16 1.67 -7.27
C ALA A 65 -10.56 1.81 -6.66
N VAL A 66 -11.29 2.83 -7.08
CA VAL A 66 -12.63 3.13 -6.55
C VAL A 66 -13.70 2.29 -7.25
N HIS A 67 -14.48 1.53 -6.47
CA HIS A 67 -15.57 0.65 -6.94
C HIS A 67 -16.90 1.39 -7.06
N LEU A 68 -16.90 2.52 -7.77
CA LEU A 68 -18.10 3.32 -8.02
C LEU A 68 -18.27 3.50 -9.53
N PRO A 69 -19.51 3.47 -10.06
CA PRO A 69 -19.77 3.89 -11.42
C PRO A 69 -19.20 5.31 -11.64
N PRO A 70 -18.54 5.59 -12.78
CA PRO A 70 -17.99 6.94 -13.04
C PRO A 70 -19.04 8.04 -12.94
N ALA A 71 -20.29 7.73 -13.30
CA ALA A 71 -21.43 8.64 -13.18
C ALA A 71 -21.77 9.04 -11.73
N HIS A 72 -21.27 8.33 -10.71
CA HIS A 72 -21.41 8.65 -9.29
C HIS A 72 -20.19 9.37 -8.71
N LEU A 73 -19.11 9.53 -9.47
CA LEU A 73 -18.00 10.39 -9.09
C LEU A 73 -18.48 11.84 -9.24
N ARG A 74 -18.82 12.45 -8.11
CA ARG A 74 -19.08 13.89 -8.02
C ARG A 74 -17.94 14.50 -7.24
N PRO A 75 -17.18 15.45 -7.81
CA PRO A 75 -16.23 16.24 -7.04
C PRO A 75 -17.04 16.97 -5.96
N ARG A 76 -16.98 16.48 -4.72
CA ARG A 76 -17.52 17.20 -3.57
C ARG A 76 -16.35 17.97 -2.97
N PRO A 77 -16.50 19.26 -2.62
CA PRO A 77 -15.50 19.96 -1.83
C PRO A 77 -15.18 19.09 -0.62
N ALA A 78 -13.88 18.93 -0.31
CA ALA A 78 -13.45 18.16 0.85
C ALA A 78 -14.17 18.72 2.08
N HIS A 79 -15.18 18.00 2.56
CA HIS A 79 -15.84 18.39 3.80
C HIS A 79 -14.78 18.21 4.86
N ARG A 80 -14.31 19.32 5.45
CA ARG A 80 -13.67 19.25 6.75
C ARG A 80 -14.63 18.46 7.62
N ALA A 81 -14.15 17.38 8.21
CA ALA A 81 -14.92 16.60 9.16
C ALA A 81 -15.17 17.49 10.38
N ASP A 82 -16.20 18.33 10.30
CA ASP A 82 -16.73 19.02 11.46
C ASP A 82 -17.30 17.93 12.35
N GLY A 83 -16.62 17.70 13.47
CA GLY A 83 -16.97 16.74 14.49
C GLY A 83 -18.27 17.10 15.19
N ALA A 84 -19.39 16.87 14.52
CA ALA A 84 -20.68 16.78 15.17
C ALA A 84 -20.93 15.30 15.51
N ALA A 85 -20.65 14.97 16.78
CA ALA A 85 -21.06 13.73 17.40
C ALA A 85 -22.60 13.69 17.55
N ASP A 86 -23.32 13.56 16.44
CA ASP A 86 -24.68 13.04 16.49
C ASP A 86 -24.55 11.54 16.77
N GLY A 87 -25.23 11.05 17.81
CA GLY A 87 -25.23 9.65 18.28
C GLY A 87 -25.79 8.61 17.30
N ARG A 88 -25.53 8.78 16.01
CA ARG A 88 -25.73 7.81 14.96
C ARG A 88 -24.62 6.77 15.06
N THR A 89 -25.02 5.51 15.19
CA THR A 89 -24.16 4.34 15.04
C THR A 89 -23.19 4.57 13.87
N PRO A 90 -21.87 4.41 14.04
CA PRO A 90 -20.92 4.66 12.96
C PRO A 90 -21.35 3.86 11.73
N ALA A 91 -21.59 4.59 10.64
CA ALA A 91 -22.08 3.99 9.40
C ALA A 91 -21.20 2.79 9.05
N ALA A 92 -21.84 1.64 8.78
CA ALA A 92 -21.12 0.42 8.44
C ALA A 92 -20.13 0.72 7.31
N HIS A 93 -18.84 0.43 7.54
CA HIS A 93 -17.82 0.60 6.51
C HIS A 93 -18.23 -0.18 5.26
N ARG A 94 -18.58 0.55 4.20
CA ARG A 94 -18.85 -0.05 2.89
C ARG A 94 -17.55 -0.05 2.12
N ARG A 95 -17.12 -1.22 1.64
CA ARG A 95 -15.99 -1.34 0.72
C ARG A 95 -16.33 -0.56 -0.56
N VAL A 96 -15.75 0.62 -0.71
CA VAL A 96 -15.92 1.50 -1.88
C VAL A 96 -14.64 1.64 -2.70
N HIS A 97 -13.53 1.09 -2.22
CA HIS A 97 -12.27 1.03 -2.95
C HIS A 97 -11.47 -0.22 -2.59
N SER A 98 -10.50 -0.51 -3.44
CA SER A 98 -9.36 -1.39 -3.21
C SER A 98 -8.08 -0.60 -3.47
N ASP A 99 -6.98 -1.06 -2.90
CA ASP A 99 -5.68 -0.45 -3.06
C ASP A 99 -4.80 -1.35 -3.93
N VAL A 100 -4.05 -0.74 -4.83
CA VAL A 100 -3.00 -1.41 -5.59
C VAL A 100 -1.68 -0.83 -5.14
N LEU A 101 -0.90 -1.66 -4.46
CA LEU A 101 0.43 -1.33 -3.98
C LEU A 101 1.46 -1.84 -4.97
N ILE A 102 2.33 -0.97 -5.43
CA ILE A 102 3.36 -1.29 -6.43
C ILE A 102 4.72 -1.30 -5.74
N PHE A 103 5.39 -2.44 -5.83
CA PHE A 103 6.75 -2.63 -5.36
C PHE A 103 7.64 -3.10 -6.51
N ALA A 104 8.92 -2.74 -6.48
CA ALA A 104 9.91 -3.25 -7.42
C ALA A 104 11.08 -3.90 -6.69
N GLN A 105 11.61 -4.98 -7.27
CA GLN A 105 12.94 -5.44 -6.94
C GLN A 105 13.92 -4.31 -7.30
N PRO A 106 14.80 -3.89 -6.38
CA PRO A 106 15.83 -2.91 -6.70
C PRO A 106 16.58 -3.33 -7.97
N HIS A 107 16.83 -2.37 -8.84
CA HIS A 107 17.84 -2.56 -9.87
C HIS A 107 19.16 -2.12 -9.26
N ASP A 108 20.27 -2.72 -9.70
CA ASP A 108 21.56 -2.06 -9.61
C ASP A 108 21.47 -0.80 -10.48
N ALA A 109 21.00 0.30 -9.90
CA ALA A 109 21.37 1.61 -10.35
C ALA A 109 22.87 1.67 -10.05
N GLY A 110 23.67 1.19 -11.01
CA GLY A 110 25.11 1.07 -10.88
C GLY A 110 25.63 2.31 -10.18
N ALA A 111 26.41 2.09 -9.11
CA ALA A 111 27.06 3.12 -8.32
C ALA A 111 27.28 4.35 -9.20
N HIS A 112 26.57 5.45 -8.91
CA HIS A 112 26.81 6.71 -9.60
C HIS A 112 28.32 6.86 -9.67
N PRO A 113 28.98 6.86 -10.85
CA PRO A 113 30.39 7.14 -10.90
C PRO A 113 30.47 8.54 -10.31
N ALA A 114 31.07 8.64 -9.12
CA ALA A 114 31.40 9.92 -8.53
C ALA A 114 32.14 10.66 -9.65
N THR A 115 31.47 11.64 -10.25
CA THR A 115 32.07 12.48 -11.26
C THR A 115 33.24 13.14 -10.56
N ALA A 116 34.44 12.62 -10.82
CA ALA A 116 35.67 13.23 -10.37
C ALA A 116 35.73 14.62 -10.99
N HIS A 117 35.28 15.61 -10.23
CA HIS A 117 35.44 17.00 -10.58
C HIS A 117 36.93 17.32 -10.41
N SER A 118 37.69 17.11 -11.48
CA SER A 118 39.08 17.58 -11.54
C SER A 118 39.03 19.11 -11.57
N PRO A 119 39.64 19.82 -10.60
CA PRO A 119 39.72 21.26 -10.67
C PRO A 119 40.60 21.64 -11.86
N ARG A 120 40.12 22.57 -12.70
CA ARG A 120 40.88 23.12 -13.82
C ARG A 120 42.07 23.96 -13.30
N PRO A 121 43.19 24.00 -14.05
CA PRO A 121 44.40 24.72 -13.67
C PRO A 121 44.23 26.24 -13.70
#